data_AF-A0AAJ5CC53-F1
#
_entry.id   AF-A0AAJ5CC53-F1
#
_cell.length_a   1.000
_cell.length_b   1.000
_cell.length_c   1.000
_cell.angle_alpha   90.00
_cell.angle_beta   90.00
_cell.angle_gamma   90.00
#
_symmetry.space_group_name_H-M   'P 1'
#
loop_
_entity.id
_entity.type
_entity.pdbx_description
1 polymer ?
#
loop_
_entity_poly.entity_id
_entity_poly.type
_entity_poly.pdbx_seq_one_letter_code
_entity_poly.pdbx_strand_id
1 'polypeptide(L)'
;MRPGLVGDEPGTGSASAPEAGGSVSICDVEDIPSTTDVEDSLTTTDTRDSPSTTGTGDSPSTTGTGDSPTTTGTGDSPTTTDTGDSPTTSDPGDSPSSDTVPRIEPGAAPAPAPRPRRIEGLLLGLAAGDAAGWPAGRHRAARMPEWTRRLTRELDTFAEQNATTTLPVPIALNQPPEPLRLGPSDDAEWAAFAAEAVLRAGDRSALGDLSRERRMRASIDLSWNAVASEVAAAAERAPEVESALLPLRARISVRAGLGNLATGLRPPATGHDNPHYFDDAACVRACVLAVAHPGDPRLAAELAEFDARYTQDGDGVHGARAMAAALALALAGADVDACADAALAELPESTEIGRNARHALRLARASEDTFALVPLLEHQIVDHVYSYGIAAAETVPVALALATAARGRIAEAVPAAACLSRVADSAPALAGALTGALGGGAAIPASWRDACRILSGCALPRLTGTDLIGLADLLEATELATPEG
;
A
#
# COMPACT_ATOMS: atom_id res chain seq x y z
N MET A 1 59.76 -31.91 42.92
CA MET A 1 59.89 -30.94 44.03
C MET A 1 58.69 -30.01 44.02
N ARG A 2 57.74 -30.26 44.93
CA ARG A 2 56.89 -29.24 45.59
C ARG A 2 57.74 -28.58 46.71
N PRO A 3 57.41 -27.43 47.32
CA PRO A 3 56.07 -26.99 47.81
C PRO A 3 55.73 -25.52 47.46
N GLY A 4 54.54 -24.94 47.67
CA GLY A 4 53.44 -25.19 48.60
C GLY A 4 53.42 -24.11 49.70
N LEU A 5 52.25 -23.48 49.94
CA LEU A 5 51.72 -22.75 51.12
C LEU A 5 50.86 -21.56 50.62
N VAL A 6 49.52 -21.47 50.75
CA VAL A 6 48.53 -21.63 51.85
C VAL A 6 48.45 -20.43 52.81
N GLY A 7 47.23 -19.84 52.86
CA GLY A 7 46.57 -19.21 54.03
C GLY A 7 46.84 -17.70 54.23
N ASP A 8 45.90 -16.84 54.65
CA ASP A 8 44.59 -17.02 55.29
C ASP A 8 43.75 -15.72 55.14
N GLU A 9 42.43 -15.87 55.16
CA GLU A 9 41.43 -14.84 55.49
C GLU A 9 41.42 -14.61 57.04
N PRO A 10 40.94 -13.46 57.59
CA PRO A 10 39.49 -13.27 57.75
C PRO A 10 38.98 -11.81 57.86
N GLY A 11 37.64 -11.62 57.79
CA GLY A 11 36.98 -10.60 58.62
C GLY A 11 35.93 -9.69 57.97
N THR A 12 34.70 -10.21 57.87
CA THR A 12 33.41 -9.62 58.31
C THR A 12 33.18 -8.09 58.18
N GLY A 13 32.16 -7.72 57.40
CA GLY A 13 31.46 -6.44 57.49
C GLY A 13 30.08 -6.50 56.84
N SER A 14 29.03 -6.67 57.65
CA SER A 14 27.62 -6.62 57.25
C SER A 14 27.16 -5.19 56.94
N ALA A 15 26.34 -5.00 55.90
CA ALA A 15 25.45 -3.86 55.79
C ALA A 15 24.14 -4.30 55.11
N SER A 16 23.05 -3.90 55.76
CA SER A 16 21.70 -4.44 55.68
C SER A 16 20.88 -3.81 54.56
N ALA A 17 20.01 -4.60 53.94
CA ALA A 17 18.88 -4.13 53.13
C ALA A 17 17.63 -3.93 54.01
N PRO A 18 16.75 -2.96 53.75
CA PRO A 18 15.43 -2.94 54.37
C PRO A 18 14.39 -3.62 53.46
N GLU A 19 13.80 -4.70 53.98
CA GLU A 19 12.45 -5.15 53.60
C GLU A 19 11.42 -4.20 54.24
N ALA A 20 10.40 -3.82 53.49
CA ALA A 20 9.14 -3.32 54.03
C ALA A 20 8.00 -4.03 53.31
N GLY A 21 7.45 -5.05 53.97
CA GLY A 21 6.18 -5.65 53.63
C GLY A 21 5.01 -4.73 53.99
N GLY A 22 3.97 -4.78 53.17
CA GLY A 22 2.70 -4.10 53.41
C GLY A 22 1.60 -4.73 52.58
N SER A 23 1.03 -5.83 53.07
CA SER A 23 -0.24 -6.36 52.58
C SER A 23 -1.37 -5.46 53.05
N VAL A 24 -2.15 -4.89 52.13
CA VAL A 24 -3.46 -4.30 52.44
C VAL A 24 -4.51 -4.96 51.57
N SER A 25 -5.31 -5.79 52.20
CA SER A 25 -6.59 -6.29 51.71
C SER A 25 -7.61 -5.14 51.83
N ILE A 26 -8.27 -4.77 50.75
CA ILE A 26 -9.40 -3.84 50.78
C ILE A 26 -10.67 -4.67 50.73
N CYS A 27 -11.37 -4.70 51.86
CA CYS A 27 -12.78 -5.08 51.97
C CYS A 27 -13.65 -3.92 51.47
N ASP A 28 -14.80 -4.28 50.91
CA ASP A 28 -15.93 -3.42 50.56
C ASP A 28 -16.33 -2.48 51.71
N VAL A 29 -16.60 -1.20 51.41
CA VAL A 29 -17.75 -0.43 51.92
C VAL A 29 -18.08 0.69 50.91
N GLU A 30 -19.37 0.78 50.63
CA GLU A 30 -20.14 1.76 49.87
C GLU A 30 -19.86 3.22 50.25
N ASP A 31 -19.78 4.11 49.26
CA ASP A 31 -20.27 5.49 49.40
C ASP A 31 -20.61 6.08 48.03
N ILE A 32 -21.83 6.61 47.94
CA ILE A 32 -22.43 7.28 46.78
C ILE A 32 -21.85 8.69 46.65
N PRO A 33 -21.40 9.14 45.47
CA PRO A 33 -21.43 10.55 45.12
C PRO A 33 -22.43 10.80 44.00
N SER A 34 -23.46 11.58 44.33
CA SER A 34 -24.23 12.35 43.37
C SER A 34 -23.30 13.34 42.67
N THR A 35 -23.16 13.22 41.35
CA THR A 35 -22.53 14.24 40.51
C THR A 35 -23.55 14.70 39.46
N THR A 36 -23.92 15.97 39.56
CA THR A 36 -24.44 16.75 38.44
C THR A 36 -23.22 17.17 37.62
N ASP A 37 -23.02 16.54 36.47
CA ASP A 37 -22.26 17.13 35.37
C ASP A 37 -22.81 16.63 34.02
N VAL A 38 -22.76 17.56 33.08
CA VAL A 38 -23.35 17.54 31.75
C VAL A 38 -22.38 16.82 30.81
N GLU A 39 -22.68 15.57 30.43
CA GLU A 39 -22.12 14.91 29.25
C GLU A 39 -23.02 13.75 28.78
N ASP A 40 -23.30 13.74 27.48
CA ASP A 40 -24.24 12.88 26.76
C ASP A 40 -23.79 11.40 26.75
N SER A 41 -24.54 10.51 27.41
CA SER A 41 -24.72 9.06 27.16
C SER A 41 -24.83 8.27 28.47
N LEU A 42 -25.98 7.62 28.70
CA LEU A 42 -26.17 6.68 29.82
C LEU A 42 -26.08 5.23 29.31
N THR A 43 -25.12 4.46 29.84
CA THR A 43 -25.00 3.02 29.60
C THR A 43 -25.30 2.26 30.89
N THR A 44 -26.26 1.34 30.88
CA THR A 44 -26.60 0.51 32.04
C THR A 44 -26.40 -0.97 31.72
N THR A 45 -25.64 -1.68 32.57
CA THR A 45 -25.43 -3.13 32.49
C THR A 45 -25.94 -3.77 33.78
N ASP A 46 -27.24 -4.02 33.89
CA ASP A 46 -27.77 -4.90 34.94
C ASP A 46 -29.00 -5.67 34.41
N THR A 47 -29.17 -6.89 34.91
CA THR A 47 -30.14 -7.90 34.46
C THR A 47 -31.54 -7.72 35.04
N ARG A 48 -31.81 -6.61 35.74
CA ARG A 48 -33.10 -6.32 36.39
C ARG A 48 -33.32 -4.80 36.51
N ASP A 49 -33.80 -4.16 35.45
CA ASP A 49 -34.89 -3.15 35.46
C ASP A 49 -34.86 -2.25 34.20
N SER A 50 -36.04 -1.92 33.67
CA SER A 50 -36.23 -1.10 32.46
C SER A 50 -35.92 0.39 32.71
N PRO A 51 -34.92 0.98 32.05
CA PRO A 51 -34.62 2.40 32.22
C PRO A 51 -35.64 3.28 31.48
N SER A 52 -36.08 4.37 32.13
CA SER A 52 -36.93 5.41 31.55
C SER A 52 -36.21 6.76 31.55
N THR A 53 -36.15 7.44 30.39
CA THR A 53 -35.58 8.79 30.26
C THR A 53 -36.62 9.80 29.74
N THR A 54 -36.50 11.04 30.22
CA THR A 54 -37.35 12.19 29.85
C THR A 54 -36.47 13.40 29.58
N GLY A 55 -36.36 13.86 28.32
CA GLY A 55 -35.52 15.01 27.97
C GLY A 55 -35.28 15.17 26.47
N THR A 56 -34.77 16.33 26.07
CA THR A 56 -34.30 16.60 24.71
C THR A 56 -32.79 16.38 24.66
N GLY A 57 -32.33 15.20 24.21
CA GLY A 57 -30.90 14.93 23.99
C GLY A 57 -30.42 13.50 24.30
N ASP A 58 -31.19 12.70 25.04
CA ASP A 58 -30.65 11.44 25.59
C ASP A 58 -30.94 10.21 24.71
N SER A 59 -29.89 9.50 24.27
CA SER A 59 -29.97 8.16 23.66
C SER A 59 -29.54 7.08 24.66
N PRO A 60 -30.47 6.36 25.33
CA PRO A 60 -30.06 5.25 26.18
C PRO A 60 -29.65 4.04 25.33
N SER A 61 -28.55 3.39 25.71
CA SER A 61 -28.10 2.11 25.16
C SER A 61 -28.22 1.00 26.20
N THR A 62 -28.95 -0.07 25.88
CA THR A 62 -29.06 -1.26 26.74
C THR A 62 -28.42 -2.49 26.09
N THR A 63 -27.87 -3.36 26.92
CA THR A 63 -27.27 -4.66 26.54
C THR A 63 -27.86 -5.76 27.43
N GLY A 64 -28.70 -6.63 26.87
CA GLY A 64 -29.33 -7.73 27.61
C GLY A 64 -30.58 -8.30 26.91
N THR A 65 -30.88 -9.59 27.14
CA THR A 65 -32.08 -10.23 26.61
C THR A 65 -33.28 -9.92 27.51
N GLY A 66 -34.23 -9.10 27.03
CA GLY A 66 -35.54 -8.89 27.68
C GLY A 66 -35.88 -7.45 28.07
N ASP A 67 -35.04 -6.46 27.74
CA ASP A 67 -35.25 -5.07 28.18
C ASP A 67 -35.84 -4.19 27.05
N SER A 68 -36.92 -3.47 27.35
CA SER A 68 -37.53 -2.46 26.46
C SER A 68 -37.33 -1.05 27.02
N PRO A 69 -36.41 -0.23 26.47
CA PRO A 69 -36.28 1.16 26.91
C PRO A 69 -37.49 1.97 26.45
N THR A 70 -37.98 2.86 27.33
CA THR A 70 -39.05 3.81 27.00
C THR A 70 -38.50 5.24 27.04
N THR A 71 -38.58 5.96 25.93
CA THR A 71 -38.24 7.38 25.85
C THR A 71 -39.51 8.22 25.69
N THR A 72 -39.54 9.39 26.34
CA THR A 72 -40.63 10.37 26.21
C THR A 72 -40.04 11.75 25.91
N GLY A 73 -40.25 12.24 24.68
CA GLY A 73 -39.71 13.53 24.19
C GLY A 73 -39.26 13.48 22.71
N THR A 74 -38.83 14.61 22.16
CA THR A 74 -38.41 14.77 20.75
C THR A 74 -36.95 14.36 20.48
N GLY A 75 -36.41 13.43 21.28
CA GLY A 75 -35.02 12.97 21.20
C GLY A 75 -34.79 11.84 20.20
N ASP A 76 -33.53 11.46 20.00
CA ASP A 76 -33.12 10.37 19.10
C ASP A 76 -33.66 8.99 19.55
N SER A 77 -33.80 8.07 18.58
CA SER A 77 -34.33 6.72 18.85
C SER A 77 -33.32 5.87 19.64
N PRO A 78 -33.75 5.12 20.68
CA PRO A 78 -32.84 4.27 21.44
C PRO A 78 -32.31 3.10 20.60
N THR A 79 -31.07 2.68 20.86
CA THR A 79 -30.41 1.54 20.22
C THR A 79 -30.28 0.36 21.17
N THR A 80 -30.79 -0.81 20.77
CA THR A 80 -30.54 -2.09 21.42
C THR A 80 -29.51 -2.88 20.61
N THR A 81 -28.58 -3.57 21.27
CA THR A 81 -27.47 -4.28 20.60
C THR A 81 -27.61 -5.81 20.61
N ASP A 82 -28.78 -6.33 21.00
CA ASP A 82 -29.07 -7.77 21.05
C ASP A 82 -30.48 -8.10 20.52
N THR A 83 -30.82 -9.38 20.32
CA THR A 83 -32.04 -9.86 19.61
C THR A 83 -33.38 -9.67 20.34
N GLY A 84 -33.50 -8.65 21.22
CA GLY A 84 -34.70 -8.34 22.00
C GLY A 84 -35.77 -7.52 21.25
N ASP A 85 -36.94 -7.36 21.88
CA ASP A 85 -38.12 -6.66 21.34
C ASP A 85 -37.83 -5.19 20.96
N SER A 86 -38.57 -4.67 19.97
CA SER A 86 -38.38 -3.30 19.44
C SER A 86 -38.81 -2.22 20.44
N PRO A 87 -38.06 -1.10 20.56
CA PRO A 87 -38.40 0.00 21.45
C PRO A 87 -39.71 0.70 21.04
N THR A 88 -40.49 1.15 22.03
CA THR A 88 -41.71 1.95 21.81
C THR A 88 -41.46 3.41 22.13
N THR A 89 -41.62 4.29 21.15
CA THR A 89 -41.63 5.75 21.32
C THR A 89 -43.07 6.26 21.32
N SER A 90 -43.46 7.06 22.31
CA SER A 90 -44.78 7.69 22.36
C SER A 90 -44.65 9.21 22.27
N ASP A 91 -44.88 9.76 21.07
CA ASP A 91 -45.15 11.20 20.87
C ASP A 91 -46.26 11.39 19.80
N PRO A 92 -47.17 12.36 19.92
CA PRO A 92 -48.27 12.57 18.99
C PRO A 92 -47.85 13.58 17.92
N GLY A 93 -47.20 13.11 16.86
CA GLY A 93 -46.78 13.95 15.72
C GLY A 93 -47.00 13.23 14.38
N ASP A 94 -48.06 13.64 13.68
CA ASP A 94 -48.45 13.35 12.30
C ASP A 94 -48.35 11.91 11.75
N SER A 95 -49.53 11.29 11.68
CA SER A 95 -49.81 10.10 10.87
C SER A 95 -49.74 10.42 9.36
N PRO A 96 -49.14 9.57 8.51
CA PRO A 96 -49.25 9.74 7.06
C PRO A 96 -50.67 9.37 6.61
N SER A 97 -51.38 10.35 6.05
CA SER A 97 -52.64 10.14 5.36
C SER A 97 -52.40 9.46 4.01
N SER A 98 -53.14 8.37 3.79
CA SER A 98 -53.27 7.67 2.52
C SER A 98 -54.00 8.54 1.48
N ASP A 99 -53.70 8.27 0.21
CA ASP A 99 -54.34 8.78 -1.02
C ASP A 99 -53.75 10.04 -1.66
N THR A 100 -52.66 9.87 -2.40
CA THR A 100 -52.51 10.39 -3.77
C THR A 100 -51.44 9.58 -4.51
N VAL A 101 -51.83 8.81 -5.53
CA VAL A 101 -50.88 8.12 -6.43
C VAL A 101 -50.39 9.14 -7.48
N PRO A 102 -49.11 9.52 -7.54
CA PRO A 102 -48.60 10.32 -8.64
C PRO A 102 -48.43 9.44 -9.88
N ARG A 103 -48.92 9.95 -11.01
CA ARG A 103 -48.80 9.32 -12.34
C ARG A 103 -47.31 9.25 -12.73
N ILE A 104 -46.76 8.04 -12.81
CA ILE A 104 -45.40 7.79 -13.29
C ILE A 104 -45.37 8.05 -14.81
N GLU A 105 -44.70 9.12 -15.23
CA GLU A 105 -44.29 9.27 -16.63
C GLU A 105 -43.17 8.26 -16.94
N PRO A 106 -43.12 7.67 -18.15
CA PRO A 106 -42.06 6.72 -18.49
C PRO A 106 -40.70 7.42 -18.39
N GLY A 107 -39.95 7.03 -17.36
CA GLY A 107 -38.64 7.59 -17.05
C GLY A 107 -37.70 7.49 -18.24
N ALA A 108 -37.03 8.60 -18.54
CA ALA A 108 -35.88 8.61 -19.43
C ALA A 108 -34.93 7.48 -19.02
N ALA A 109 -34.39 6.77 -20.03
CA ALA A 109 -33.41 5.72 -19.80
C ALA A 109 -32.31 6.24 -18.87
N PRO A 110 -31.88 5.47 -17.86
CA PRO A 110 -30.82 5.90 -16.96
C PRO A 110 -29.61 6.32 -17.79
N ALA A 111 -29.07 7.49 -17.51
CA ALA A 111 -27.86 7.96 -18.16
C ALA A 111 -26.81 6.85 -18.07
N PRO A 112 -26.03 6.58 -19.15
CA PRO A 112 -25.00 5.57 -19.09
C PRO A 112 -24.10 5.85 -17.90
N ALA A 113 -23.85 4.81 -17.09
CA ALA A 113 -22.96 4.93 -15.95
C ALA A 113 -21.65 5.61 -16.40
N PRO A 114 -21.14 6.59 -15.65
CA PRO A 114 -19.91 7.27 -16.02
C PRO A 114 -18.82 6.24 -16.28
N ARG A 115 -18.05 6.43 -17.36
CA ARG A 115 -16.95 5.53 -17.69
C ARG A 115 -16.04 5.40 -16.47
N PRO A 116 -15.63 4.16 -16.08
CA PRO A 116 -14.76 3.98 -14.95
C PRO A 116 -13.46 4.76 -15.18
N ARG A 117 -13.06 5.58 -14.20
CA ARG A 117 -11.78 6.32 -14.22
C ARG A 117 -10.63 5.35 -13.97
N ARG A 118 -10.18 4.66 -15.03
CA ARG A 118 -9.25 3.53 -14.91
C ARG A 118 -7.83 3.96 -14.58
N ILE A 119 -7.37 5.11 -15.08
CA ILE A 119 -6.04 5.64 -14.73
C ILE A 119 -6.03 6.09 -13.26
N GLU A 120 -7.11 6.74 -12.80
CA GLU A 120 -7.28 7.07 -11.39
C GLU A 120 -7.25 5.82 -10.50
N GLY A 121 -7.97 4.78 -10.90
CA GLY A 121 -7.97 3.49 -10.21
C GLY A 121 -6.60 2.82 -10.19
N LEU A 122 -5.85 2.86 -11.30
CA LEU A 122 -4.48 2.35 -11.41
C LEU A 122 -3.56 3.04 -10.40
N LEU A 123 -3.50 4.37 -10.42
CA LEU A 123 -2.56 5.12 -9.57
C LEU A 123 -2.91 4.99 -8.08
N LEU A 124 -4.19 5.12 -7.72
CA LEU A 124 -4.63 4.97 -6.33
C LEU A 124 -4.53 3.53 -5.85
N GLY A 125 -4.80 2.55 -6.71
CA GLY A 125 -4.65 1.14 -6.38
C GLY A 125 -3.19 0.76 -6.14
N LEU A 126 -2.28 1.22 -7.00
CA LEU A 126 -0.83 1.06 -6.80
C LEU A 126 -0.38 1.69 -5.49
N ALA A 127 -0.78 2.94 -5.24
CA ALA A 127 -0.43 3.67 -4.02
C ALA A 127 -0.99 3.01 -2.75
N ALA A 128 -2.22 2.48 -2.79
CA ALA A 128 -2.81 1.75 -1.67
C ALA A 128 -2.11 0.40 -1.42
N GLY A 129 -1.71 -0.29 -2.49
CA GLY A 129 -0.91 -1.51 -2.40
C GLY A 129 0.45 -1.25 -1.76
N ASP A 130 1.20 -0.29 -2.29
CA ASP A 130 2.47 0.19 -1.71
C ASP A 130 2.27 0.55 -0.22
N ALA A 131 1.26 1.35 0.10
CA ALA A 131 0.95 1.75 1.47
C ALA A 131 0.66 0.60 2.44
N ALA A 132 0.06 -0.49 1.95
CA ALA A 132 -0.28 -1.66 2.75
C ALA A 132 0.94 -2.53 3.08
N GLY A 133 2.00 -2.45 2.27
CA GLY A 133 3.25 -3.13 2.50
C GLY A 133 3.96 -2.66 3.77
N TRP A 134 4.49 -3.59 4.57
CA TRP A 134 5.29 -3.22 5.74
C TRP A 134 6.55 -2.37 5.41
N PRO A 135 7.21 -2.50 4.22
CA PRO A 135 8.36 -1.67 3.90
C PRO A 135 8.03 -0.19 3.74
N ALA A 136 6.80 0.16 3.32
CA ALA A 136 6.40 1.53 3.05
C ALA A 136 6.54 2.45 4.27
N GLY A 137 6.17 1.95 5.46
CA GLY A 137 6.40 2.63 6.73
C GLY A 137 7.90 2.87 7.01
N ARG A 138 8.78 1.91 6.67
CA ARG A 138 10.24 2.07 6.80
C ARG A 138 10.81 3.06 5.79
N HIS A 139 10.30 3.08 4.56
CA HIS A 139 10.69 4.03 3.53
C HIS A 139 10.35 5.46 3.96
N ARG A 140 9.10 5.70 4.38
CA ARG A 140 8.67 7.01 4.88
C ARG A 140 9.35 7.42 6.18
N ALA A 141 9.69 6.48 7.06
CA ALA A 141 10.41 6.77 8.29
C ALA A 141 11.75 7.50 8.05
N ALA A 142 12.36 7.41 6.86
CA ALA A 142 13.55 8.20 6.51
C ALA A 142 13.35 9.72 6.54
N ARG A 143 12.10 10.18 6.52
CA ARG A 143 11.73 11.59 6.68
C ARG A 143 11.83 12.04 8.14
N MET A 144 11.93 11.10 9.08
CA MET A 144 12.17 11.37 10.49
C MET A 144 13.64 11.76 10.75
N PRO A 145 13.90 12.52 11.82
CA PRO A 145 15.27 12.79 12.25
C PRO A 145 16.09 11.51 12.42
N GLU A 146 17.39 11.58 12.12
CA GLU A 146 18.30 10.44 12.20
C GLU A 146 18.29 9.76 13.58
N TRP A 147 18.26 10.56 14.65
CA TRP A 147 18.27 10.05 16.03
C TRP A 147 17.03 9.21 16.33
N THR A 148 15.85 9.60 15.82
CA THR A 148 14.60 8.83 15.97
C THR A 148 14.72 7.47 15.28
N ARG A 149 15.26 7.46 14.05
CA ARG A 149 15.49 6.21 13.29
C ARG A 149 16.57 5.33 13.92
N ARG A 150 17.58 5.93 14.55
CA ARG A 150 18.61 5.20 15.31
C ARG A 150 18.00 4.51 16.52
N LEU A 151 17.13 5.20 17.27
CA LEU A 151 16.47 4.65 18.45
C LEU A 151 15.65 3.40 18.12
N THR A 152 14.89 3.38 17.02
CA THR A 152 14.14 2.17 16.61
C THR A 152 15.06 0.96 16.42
N ARG A 153 16.25 1.14 15.83
CA ARG A 153 17.23 0.06 15.64
C ARG A 153 17.88 -0.38 16.96
N GLU A 154 18.16 0.56 17.85
CA GLU A 154 18.68 0.27 19.19
C GLU A 154 17.66 -0.52 20.03
N LEU A 155 16.36 -0.17 19.94
CA LEU A 155 15.29 -0.92 20.59
C LEU A 155 15.16 -2.33 20.04
N ASP A 156 15.27 -2.51 18.71
CA ASP A 156 15.20 -3.82 18.06
C ASP A 156 16.35 -4.73 18.52
N THR A 157 17.57 -4.18 18.55
CA THR A 157 18.75 -4.86 19.10
C THR A 157 18.56 -5.21 20.58
N PHE A 158 17.99 -4.30 21.37
CA PHE A 158 17.68 -4.55 22.77
C PHE A 158 16.67 -5.70 22.92
N ALA A 159 15.60 -5.72 22.12
CA ALA A 159 14.59 -6.77 22.17
C ALA A 159 15.19 -8.16 21.87
N GLU A 160 16.06 -8.24 20.85
CA GLU A 160 16.78 -9.46 20.50
C GLU A 160 17.69 -9.93 21.64
N GLN A 161 18.51 -9.03 22.19
CA GLN A 161 19.46 -9.36 23.27
C GLN A 161 18.81 -9.75 24.60
N ASN A 162 17.57 -9.29 24.83
CA ASN A 162 16.82 -9.56 26.06
C ASN A 162 15.76 -10.65 25.90
N ALA A 163 15.77 -11.39 24.79
CA ALA A 163 14.84 -12.48 24.50
C ALA A 163 13.36 -12.09 24.65
N THR A 164 13.02 -10.85 24.24
CA THR A 164 11.64 -10.36 24.30
C THR A 164 10.94 -10.60 22.98
N THR A 165 9.70 -11.11 23.02
CA THR A 165 8.87 -11.33 21.82
C THR A 165 8.14 -10.08 21.35
N THR A 166 8.05 -9.04 22.18
CA THR A 166 7.49 -7.74 21.81
C THR A 166 8.44 -7.03 20.85
N LEU A 167 8.02 -6.89 19.59
CA LEU A 167 8.80 -6.17 18.57
C LEU A 167 8.65 -4.65 18.75
N PRO A 168 9.75 -3.90 18.81
CA PRO A 168 9.70 -2.44 18.79
C PRO A 168 9.12 -1.94 17.47
N VAL A 169 8.06 -1.16 17.55
CA VAL A 169 7.45 -0.50 16.40
C VAL A 169 8.11 0.87 16.15
N PRO A 170 8.14 1.36 14.90
CA PRO A 170 8.58 2.73 14.62
C PRO A 170 7.79 3.74 15.45
N ILE A 171 8.49 4.68 16.08
CA ILE A 171 7.90 5.75 16.91
C ILE A 171 8.42 7.11 16.50
N ALA A 172 7.60 8.14 16.66
CA ALA A 172 8.00 9.51 16.35
C ALA A 172 8.85 10.14 17.46
N LEU A 173 8.52 9.83 18.72
CA LEU A 173 9.10 10.37 19.96
C LEU A 173 9.36 11.89 19.90
N ASN A 174 8.41 12.70 20.39
CA ASN A 174 8.49 14.17 20.36
C ASN A 174 8.69 14.76 18.95
N GLN A 175 8.29 14.03 17.91
CA GLN A 175 8.26 14.49 16.52
C GLN A 175 6.84 14.32 15.95
N PRO A 176 6.50 15.06 14.88
CA PRO A 176 5.25 14.86 14.17
C PRO A 176 5.15 13.41 13.61
N PRO A 177 4.03 12.69 13.81
CA PRO A 177 3.91 11.27 13.44
C PRO A 177 3.57 11.03 11.96
N GLU A 178 3.38 12.08 11.16
CA GLU A 178 2.92 12.02 9.77
C GLU A 178 3.73 11.04 8.91
N PRO A 179 5.08 10.98 8.98
CA PRO A 179 5.84 10.01 8.21
C PRO A 179 5.57 8.54 8.58
N LEU A 180 5.01 8.28 9.76
CA LEU A 180 4.68 6.93 10.24
C LEU A 180 3.22 6.55 9.99
N ARG A 181 2.38 7.49 9.54
CA ARG A 181 1.01 7.18 9.13
C ARG A 181 1.02 6.32 7.85
N LEU A 182 -0.05 5.56 7.65
CA LEU A 182 -0.27 4.82 6.41
C LEU A 182 -0.37 5.81 5.24
N GLY A 183 0.28 5.49 4.14
CA GLY A 183 0.36 6.31 2.93
C GLY A 183 1.28 5.66 1.90
N PRO A 184 1.44 6.25 0.71
CA PRO A 184 2.29 5.68 -0.34
C PRO A 184 3.79 5.85 -0.01
N SER A 185 4.66 5.11 -0.68
CA SER A 185 6.11 5.19 -0.53
C SER A 185 6.85 5.21 -1.88
N ASP A 186 7.96 4.49 -2.00
CA ASP A 186 8.85 4.55 -3.15
C ASP A 186 8.23 3.98 -4.43
N ASP A 187 7.46 2.90 -4.34
CA ASP A 187 6.79 2.31 -5.51
C ASP A 187 5.86 3.30 -6.21
N ALA A 188 5.02 4.01 -5.45
CA ALA A 188 4.15 5.06 -5.98
C ALA A 188 4.94 6.27 -6.53
N GLU A 189 6.06 6.62 -5.90
CA GLU A 189 6.91 7.72 -6.37
C GLU A 189 7.64 7.36 -7.67
N TRP A 190 8.16 6.13 -7.82
CA TRP A 190 8.76 5.67 -9.06
C TRP A 190 7.72 5.45 -10.17
N ALA A 191 6.50 5.04 -9.83
CA ALA A 191 5.38 5.04 -10.78
C ALA A 191 5.05 6.46 -11.27
N ALA A 192 5.02 7.46 -10.38
CA ALA A 192 4.82 8.86 -10.76
C ALA A 192 5.99 9.45 -11.57
N PHE A 193 7.23 9.00 -11.34
CA PHE A 193 8.37 9.32 -12.22
C PHE A 193 8.10 8.89 -13.68
N ALA A 194 7.53 7.69 -13.88
CA ALA A 194 7.13 7.24 -15.22
C ALA A 194 5.97 8.07 -15.78
N ALA A 195 4.99 8.47 -14.95
CA ALA A 195 3.90 9.35 -15.37
C ALA A 195 4.41 10.69 -15.91
N GLU A 196 5.41 11.31 -15.28
CA GLU A 196 6.01 12.55 -15.78
C GLU A 196 6.67 12.37 -17.15
N ALA A 197 7.27 11.21 -17.42
CA ALA A 197 7.81 10.90 -18.75
C ALA A 197 6.69 10.82 -19.79
N VAL A 198 5.56 10.21 -19.45
CA VAL A 198 4.36 10.15 -20.32
C VAL A 198 3.80 11.54 -20.59
N LEU A 199 3.65 12.38 -19.55
CA LEU A 199 3.17 13.76 -19.69
C LEU A 199 4.12 14.60 -20.55
N ARG A 200 5.44 14.46 -20.35
CA ARG A 200 6.44 15.14 -21.18
C ARG A 200 6.37 14.73 -22.65
N ALA A 201 6.07 13.46 -22.94
CA ALA A 201 5.91 12.99 -24.32
C ALA A 201 4.62 13.53 -24.99
N GLY A 202 3.62 13.87 -24.17
CA GLY A 202 2.38 14.52 -24.59
C GLY A 202 2.54 16.00 -24.92
N ASP A 203 3.49 16.68 -24.27
CA ASP A 203 3.81 18.09 -24.55
C ASP A 203 4.53 18.23 -25.90
N ARG A 204 3.81 18.78 -26.89
CA ARG A 204 4.34 19.00 -28.25
C ARG A 204 5.22 20.24 -28.38
N SER A 205 5.39 21.04 -27.31
CA SER A 205 6.21 22.26 -27.36
C SER A 205 7.69 21.97 -27.56
N ALA A 206 8.18 20.85 -27.02
CA ALA A 206 9.52 20.33 -27.21
C ALA A 206 9.42 18.95 -27.86
N LEU A 207 9.95 18.79 -29.08
CA LEU A 207 9.93 17.54 -29.89
C LEU A 207 8.66 17.27 -30.71
N GLY A 208 7.82 18.28 -30.97
CA GLY A 208 6.57 18.12 -31.74
C GLY A 208 6.72 17.61 -33.18
N ASP A 209 7.93 17.65 -33.75
CA ASP A 209 8.29 17.13 -35.07
C ASP A 209 8.51 15.60 -35.08
N LEU A 210 8.75 14.99 -33.93
CA LEU A 210 8.89 13.54 -33.81
C LEU A 210 7.52 12.85 -33.80
N SER A 211 7.48 11.62 -34.32
CA SER A 211 6.33 10.71 -34.14
C SER A 211 6.05 10.47 -32.66
N ARG A 212 4.80 10.15 -32.32
CA ARG A 212 4.34 9.81 -30.97
C ARG A 212 5.26 8.81 -30.24
N GLU A 213 5.60 7.71 -30.91
CA GLU A 213 6.48 6.67 -30.37
C GLU A 213 7.89 7.20 -30.05
N ARG A 214 8.50 7.92 -30.99
CA ARG A 214 9.83 8.54 -30.81
C ARG A 214 9.83 9.58 -29.70
N ARG A 215 8.78 10.40 -29.57
CA ARG A 215 8.64 11.34 -28.45
C ARG A 215 8.62 10.60 -27.13
N MET A 216 7.82 9.53 -27.01
CA MET A 216 7.75 8.72 -25.79
C MET A 216 9.12 8.17 -25.39
N ARG A 217 9.82 7.50 -26.32
CA ARG A 217 11.16 6.97 -26.06
C ARG A 217 12.17 8.07 -25.69
N ALA A 218 12.11 9.22 -26.35
CA ALA A 218 12.96 10.37 -26.03
C ALA A 218 12.65 10.96 -24.65
N SER A 219 11.37 11.05 -24.26
CA SER A 219 10.99 11.56 -22.93
C SER A 219 11.44 10.63 -21.80
N ILE A 220 11.39 9.30 -22.01
CA ILE A 220 11.94 8.32 -21.06
C ILE A 220 13.47 8.46 -20.96
N ASP A 221 14.17 8.52 -22.08
CA ASP A 221 15.63 8.72 -22.11
C ASP A 221 16.03 10.01 -21.39
N LEU A 222 15.35 11.13 -21.66
CA LEU A 222 15.59 12.40 -20.98
C LEU A 222 15.33 12.32 -19.47
N SER A 223 14.28 11.63 -19.03
CA SER A 223 13.99 11.43 -17.60
C SER A 223 15.12 10.68 -16.89
N TRP A 224 15.60 9.58 -17.46
CA TRP A 224 16.70 8.80 -16.88
C TRP A 224 18.02 9.56 -16.88
N ASN A 225 18.38 10.21 -18.00
CA ASN A 225 19.61 10.99 -18.08
C ASN A 225 19.60 12.20 -17.13
N ALA A 226 18.44 12.83 -16.89
CA ALA A 226 18.33 13.90 -15.90
C ALA A 226 18.68 13.40 -14.49
N VAL A 227 18.09 12.28 -14.06
CA VAL A 227 18.39 11.70 -12.73
C VAL A 227 19.82 11.19 -12.64
N ALA A 228 20.36 10.56 -13.69
CA ALA A 228 21.75 10.12 -13.71
C ALA A 228 22.73 11.30 -13.67
N SER A 229 22.38 12.45 -14.27
CA SER A 229 23.18 13.67 -14.17
C SER A 229 23.24 14.20 -12.74
N GLU A 230 22.13 14.13 -11.99
CA GLU A 230 22.12 14.48 -10.56
C GLU A 230 23.00 13.53 -9.74
N VAL A 231 22.98 12.23 -10.05
CA VAL A 231 23.85 11.21 -9.43
C VAL A 231 25.31 11.47 -9.75
N ALA A 232 25.66 11.77 -11.00
CA ALA A 232 27.01 12.12 -11.42
C ALA A 232 27.51 13.37 -10.68
N ALA A 233 26.70 14.42 -10.61
CA ALA A 233 27.04 15.65 -9.89
C ALA A 233 27.16 15.45 -8.36
N ALA A 234 26.45 14.48 -7.78
CA ALA A 234 26.63 14.09 -6.39
C ALA A 234 27.96 13.34 -6.17
N ALA A 235 28.30 12.43 -7.09
CA ALA A 235 29.56 11.68 -7.04
C ALA A 235 30.79 12.58 -7.22
N GLU A 236 30.75 13.54 -8.14
CA GLU A 236 31.86 14.51 -8.35
C GLU A 236 32.18 15.38 -7.13
N ARG A 237 31.18 15.63 -6.27
CA ARG A 237 31.34 16.41 -5.04
C ARG A 237 31.84 15.58 -3.86
N ALA A 238 31.82 14.25 -3.97
CA ALA A 238 32.18 13.35 -2.88
C ALA A 238 33.68 13.03 -2.90
N PRO A 239 34.31 12.82 -1.73
CA PRO A 239 35.71 12.38 -1.68
C PRO A 239 35.92 11.01 -2.34
N GLU A 240 34.92 10.12 -2.23
CA GLU A 240 34.85 8.84 -2.93
C GLU A 240 33.44 8.64 -3.51
N VAL A 241 33.31 7.91 -4.62
CA VAL A 241 32.01 7.69 -5.27
C VAL A 241 31.03 6.98 -4.33
N GLU A 242 31.53 6.05 -3.52
CA GLU A 242 30.76 5.28 -2.55
C GLU A 242 30.23 6.13 -1.38
N SER A 243 30.88 7.27 -1.09
CA SER A 243 30.48 8.21 -0.02
C SER A 243 29.53 9.31 -0.51
N ALA A 244 29.15 9.30 -1.79
CA ALA A 244 28.26 10.28 -2.38
C ALA A 244 26.85 10.28 -1.74
N LEU A 245 26.43 11.47 -1.30
CA LEU A 245 25.06 11.72 -0.83
C LEU A 245 24.16 11.98 -2.04
N LEU A 246 23.44 10.95 -2.46
CA LEU A 246 22.51 11.04 -3.58
C LEU A 246 21.28 11.90 -3.20
N PRO A 247 20.72 12.68 -4.14
CA PRO A 247 19.53 13.52 -3.90
C PRO A 247 18.21 12.72 -3.91
N LEU A 248 18.29 11.39 -3.87
CA LEU A 248 17.17 10.46 -3.96
C LEU A 248 17.48 9.18 -3.19
N ARG A 249 16.46 8.34 -3.01
CA ARG A 249 16.58 6.97 -2.54
C ARG A 249 15.94 6.05 -3.58
N ALA A 250 16.55 4.88 -3.77
CA ALA A 250 16.10 3.92 -4.74
C ALA A 250 16.50 2.51 -4.29
N ARG A 251 15.81 1.50 -4.83
CA ARG A 251 16.25 0.10 -4.75
C ARG A 251 17.65 -0.08 -5.34
N ILE A 252 18.32 -1.16 -4.93
CA ILE A 252 19.72 -1.39 -5.30
C ILE A 252 19.89 -1.46 -6.82
N SER A 253 18.96 -2.12 -7.53
CA SER A 253 18.96 -2.17 -9.00
C SER A 253 18.90 -0.79 -9.64
N VAL A 254 17.96 0.06 -9.21
CA VAL A 254 17.80 1.41 -9.75
C VAL A 254 19.03 2.27 -9.45
N ARG A 255 19.56 2.18 -8.24
CA ARG A 255 20.79 2.89 -7.86
C ARG A 255 22.00 2.44 -8.69
N ALA A 256 22.16 1.14 -8.91
CA ALA A 256 23.24 0.58 -9.71
C ALA A 256 23.11 1.00 -11.20
N GLY A 257 21.92 0.89 -11.78
CA GLY A 257 21.66 1.31 -13.15
C GLY A 257 21.89 2.81 -13.37
N LEU A 258 21.47 3.65 -12.42
CA LEU A 258 21.78 5.09 -12.44
C LEU A 258 23.28 5.38 -12.34
N GLY A 259 24.01 4.63 -11.50
CA GLY A 259 25.47 4.73 -11.41
C GLY A 259 26.17 4.33 -12.72
N ASN A 260 25.70 3.25 -13.35
CA ASN A 260 26.17 2.82 -14.67
C ASN A 260 25.89 3.90 -15.74
N LEU A 261 24.69 4.47 -15.75
CA LEU A 261 24.33 5.53 -16.69
C LEU A 261 25.17 6.80 -16.47
N ALA A 262 25.39 7.19 -15.21
CA ALA A 262 26.21 8.33 -14.80
C ALA A 262 27.68 8.17 -15.20
N THR A 263 28.19 6.94 -15.29
CA THR A 263 29.56 6.62 -15.73
C THR A 263 29.68 6.42 -17.25
N GLY A 264 28.58 6.61 -18.00
CA GLY A 264 28.59 6.64 -19.46
C GLY A 264 28.14 5.35 -20.14
N LEU A 265 27.77 4.30 -19.39
CA LEU A 265 27.12 3.13 -19.98
C LEU A 265 25.76 3.54 -20.57
N ARG A 266 25.25 2.70 -21.48
CA ARG A 266 23.94 2.89 -22.10
C ARG A 266 23.12 1.60 -21.99
N PRO A 267 21.78 1.69 -21.91
CA PRO A 267 20.92 0.50 -21.99
C PRO A 267 21.21 -0.31 -23.27
N PRO A 268 21.19 -1.64 -23.23
CA PRO A 268 20.83 -2.46 -22.07
C PRO A 268 21.97 -2.69 -21.06
N ALA A 269 23.20 -2.28 -21.34
CA ALA A 269 24.35 -2.55 -20.46
C ALA A 269 24.17 -1.96 -19.05
N THR A 270 23.49 -0.82 -18.92
CA THR A 270 23.19 -0.23 -17.60
C THR A 270 22.34 -1.12 -16.71
N GLY A 271 21.35 -1.81 -17.29
CA GLY A 271 20.47 -2.75 -16.61
C GLY A 271 21.04 -4.17 -16.53
N HIS A 272 21.83 -4.60 -17.51
CA HIS A 272 22.46 -5.93 -17.54
C HIS A 272 23.67 -6.04 -16.60
N ASP A 273 24.57 -5.05 -16.60
CA ASP A 273 25.76 -5.04 -15.76
C ASP A 273 25.40 -4.52 -14.34
N ASN A 274 24.36 -5.11 -13.76
CA ASN A 274 23.75 -4.73 -12.50
C ASN A 274 23.55 -5.98 -11.62
N PRO A 275 24.10 -6.06 -10.40
CA PRO A 275 23.99 -7.25 -9.56
C PRO A 275 22.54 -7.61 -9.16
N HIS A 276 21.61 -6.67 -9.32
CA HIS A 276 20.20 -6.83 -8.96
C HIS A 276 19.26 -6.65 -10.17
N TYR A 277 19.74 -6.94 -11.39
CA TYR A 277 18.99 -6.73 -12.63
C TYR A 277 17.62 -7.44 -12.68
N PHE A 278 17.44 -8.51 -11.90
CA PHE A 278 16.28 -9.41 -11.95
C PHE A 278 15.11 -8.96 -11.05
N ASP A 279 15.26 -7.86 -10.33
CA ASP A 279 14.25 -7.36 -9.40
C ASP A 279 13.07 -6.67 -10.09
N ASP A 280 12.03 -6.39 -9.32
CA ASP A 280 10.75 -5.88 -9.80
C ASP A 280 10.64 -4.35 -9.90
N ALA A 281 11.73 -3.60 -9.68
CA ALA A 281 11.64 -2.14 -9.58
C ALA A 281 11.15 -1.47 -10.88
N ALA A 282 11.33 -2.11 -12.04
CA ALA A 282 10.75 -1.66 -13.31
C ALA A 282 9.25 -1.94 -13.45
N CYS A 283 8.71 -2.92 -12.72
CA CYS A 283 7.32 -3.36 -12.86
C CYS A 283 6.33 -2.26 -12.43
N VAL A 284 6.62 -1.52 -11.36
CA VAL A 284 5.75 -0.42 -10.89
C VAL A 284 5.70 0.75 -11.88
N ARG A 285 6.83 1.03 -12.56
CA ARG A 285 6.89 2.02 -13.63
C ARG A 285 6.14 1.55 -14.88
N ALA A 286 6.30 0.27 -15.22
CA ALA A 286 5.65 -0.35 -16.36
C ALA A 286 4.11 -0.29 -16.27
N CYS A 287 3.55 -0.40 -15.05
CA CYS A 287 2.11 -0.21 -14.83
C CYS A 287 1.62 1.13 -15.39
N VAL A 288 2.36 2.23 -15.16
CA VAL A 288 1.99 3.56 -15.65
C VAL A 288 2.29 3.73 -17.13
N LEU A 289 3.41 3.19 -17.63
CA LEU A 289 3.75 3.27 -19.06
C LEU A 289 2.69 2.62 -19.96
N ALA A 290 1.94 1.63 -19.45
CA ALA A 290 0.81 1.02 -20.16
C ALA A 290 -0.28 2.02 -20.58
N VAL A 291 -0.39 3.18 -19.91
CA VAL A 291 -1.30 4.28 -20.28
C VAL A 291 -1.05 4.79 -21.70
N ALA A 292 0.16 4.62 -22.23
CA ALA A 292 0.48 4.99 -23.60
C ALA A 292 -0.13 4.04 -24.64
N HIS A 293 -0.52 2.82 -24.27
CA HIS A 293 -1.03 1.84 -25.24
C HIS A 293 -2.26 1.09 -24.71
N PRO A 294 -3.36 1.77 -24.31
CA PRO A 294 -4.57 1.08 -23.87
C PRO A 294 -5.10 0.17 -24.98
N GLY A 295 -5.31 -1.11 -24.66
CA GLY A 295 -5.81 -2.12 -25.59
C GLY A 295 -4.75 -2.75 -26.49
N ASP A 296 -3.50 -2.28 -26.47
CA ASP A 296 -2.39 -2.89 -27.22
C ASP A 296 -1.32 -3.43 -26.25
N PRO A 297 -1.46 -4.69 -25.80
CA PRO A 297 -0.53 -5.28 -24.85
C PRO A 297 0.89 -5.43 -25.40
N ARG A 298 1.05 -5.61 -26.73
CA ARG A 298 2.37 -5.79 -27.35
C ARG A 298 3.16 -4.48 -27.32
N LEU A 299 2.55 -3.39 -27.76
CA LEU A 299 3.20 -2.07 -27.73
C LEU A 299 3.46 -1.60 -26.30
N ALA A 300 2.56 -1.88 -25.36
CA ALA A 300 2.78 -1.61 -23.94
C ALA A 300 4.01 -2.36 -23.40
N ALA A 301 4.14 -3.66 -23.71
CA ALA A 301 5.28 -4.47 -23.31
C ALA A 301 6.60 -3.99 -23.96
N GLU A 302 6.58 -3.59 -25.23
CA GLU A 302 7.77 -3.04 -25.92
C GLU A 302 8.23 -1.71 -25.30
N LEU A 303 7.29 -0.84 -24.91
CA LEU A 303 7.60 0.40 -24.22
C LEU A 303 8.15 0.16 -22.80
N ALA A 304 7.55 -0.78 -22.07
CA ALA A 304 8.02 -1.17 -20.74
C ALA A 304 9.42 -1.77 -20.78
N GLU A 305 9.74 -2.61 -21.78
CA GLU A 305 11.11 -3.10 -21.99
C GLU A 305 12.08 -1.95 -22.29
N PHE A 306 11.66 -0.96 -23.07
CA PHE A 306 12.50 0.20 -23.38
C PHE A 306 12.93 0.95 -22.10
N ASP A 307 12.01 1.15 -21.14
CA ASP A 307 12.30 1.73 -19.83
C ASP A 307 13.09 0.77 -18.92
N ALA A 308 12.68 -0.49 -18.83
CA ALA A 308 13.24 -1.45 -17.87
C ALA A 308 14.74 -1.66 -18.07
N ARG A 309 15.22 -1.68 -19.31
CA ARG A 309 16.64 -1.90 -19.66
C ARG A 309 17.61 -0.84 -19.10
N TYR A 310 17.11 0.28 -18.58
CA TYR A 310 17.93 1.23 -17.85
C TYR A 310 18.47 0.67 -16.54
N THR A 311 17.67 -0.16 -15.86
CA THR A 311 17.95 -0.58 -14.48
C THR A 311 17.83 -2.10 -14.28
N GLN A 312 17.23 -2.84 -15.21
CA GLN A 312 16.93 -4.27 -15.12
C GLN A 312 17.35 -5.02 -16.39
N ASP A 313 17.41 -6.34 -16.25
CA ASP A 313 17.55 -7.31 -17.33
C ASP A 313 16.82 -8.63 -16.94
N GLY A 314 16.73 -9.60 -17.85
CA GLY A 314 16.16 -10.92 -17.55
C GLY A 314 14.76 -10.85 -16.94
N ASP A 315 14.56 -11.51 -15.79
CA ASP A 315 13.26 -11.60 -15.12
C ASP A 315 12.68 -10.23 -14.71
N GLY A 316 13.53 -9.23 -14.43
CA GLY A 316 13.08 -7.86 -14.13
C GLY A 316 12.46 -7.17 -15.36
N VAL A 317 13.05 -7.39 -16.54
CA VAL A 317 12.48 -6.92 -17.82
C VAL A 317 11.22 -7.71 -18.19
N HIS A 318 11.23 -9.04 -18.04
CA HIS A 318 10.06 -9.87 -18.29
C HIS A 318 8.87 -9.50 -17.39
N GLY A 319 9.12 -9.21 -16.11
CA GLY A 319 8.09 -8.73 -15.18
C GLY A 319 7.49 -7.39 -15.61
N ALA A 320 8.33 -6.43 -16.02
CA ALA A 320 7.86 -5.14 -16.52
C ALA A 320 6.99 -5.29 -17.77
N ARG A 321 7.41 -6.13 -18.72
CA ARG A 321 6.62 -6.44 -19.93
C ARG A 321 5.25 -7.04 -19.58
N ALA A 322 5.23 -8.03 -18.69
CA ALA A 322 4.01 -8.72 -18.28
C ALA A 322 3.01 -7.79 -17.59
N MET A 323 3.48 -6.95 -16.66
CA MET A 323 2.62 -5.97 -15.98
C MET A 323 2.07 -4.93 -16.95
N ALA A 324 2.88 -4.41 -17.88
CA ALA A 324 2.41 -3.46 -18.88
C ALA A 324 1.36 -4.07 -19.83
N ALA A 325 1.57 -5.32 -20.27
CA ALA A 325 0.61 -6.03 -21.11
C ALA A 325 -0.75 -6.25 -20.41
N ALA A 326 -0.74 -6.69 -19.14
CA ALA A 326 -1.96 -6.83 -18.35
C ALA A 326 -2.69 -5.50 -18.17
N LEU A 327 -1.95 -4.45 -17.80
CA LEU A 327 -2.52 -3.13 -17.53
C LEU A 327 -3.06 -2.47 -18.80
N ALA A 328 -2.43 -2.67 -19.96
CA ALA A 328 -2.94 -2.18 -21.25
C ALA A 328 -4.34 -2.72 -21.54
N LEU A 329 -4.59 -4.01 -21.28
CA LEU A 329 -5.92 -4.61 -21.43
C LEU A 329 -6.91 -4.16 -20.35
N ALA A 330 -6.47 -4.06 -19.09
CA ALA A 330 -7.30 -3.56 -17.99
C ALA A 330 -7.78 -2.12 -18.27
N LEU A 331 -6.90 -1.26 -18.78
CA LEU A 331 -7.20 0.12 -19.17
C LEU A 331 -8.19 0.19 -20.35
N ALA A 332 -8.22 -0.82 -21.23
CA ALA A 332 -9.23 -0.96 -22.28
C ALA A 332 -10.53 -1.64 -21.81
N GLY A 333 -10.61 -2.06 -20.55
CA GLY A 333 -11.79 -2.67 -19.95
C GLY A 333 -11.95 -4.16 -20.18
N ALA A 334 -10.86 -4.88 -20.46
CA ALA A 334 -10.86 -6.34 -20.43
C ALA A 334 -11.08 -6.89 -19.01
N ASP A 335 -11.44 -8.16 -18.91
CA ASP A 335 -11.52 -8.85 -17.62
C ASP A 335 -10.15 -9.31 -17.10
N VAL A 336 -10.12 -9.78 -15.86
CA VAL A 336 -8.87 -10.17 -15.19
C VAL A 336 -8.18 -11.37 -15.86
N ASP A 337 -8.94 -12.30 -16.43
CA ASP A 337 -8.39 -13.50 -17.06
C ASP A 337 -7.67 -13.13 -18.36
N ALA A 338 -8.28 -12.26 -19.18
CA ALA A 338 -7.62 -11.72 -20.36
C ALA A 338 -6.35 -10.92 -20.01
N CYS A 339 -6.37 -10.16 -18.91
CA CYS A 339 -5.18 -9.46 -18.42
C CYS A 339 -4.07 -10.44 -17.99
N ALA A 340 -4.43 -11.50 -17.26
CA ALA A 340 -3.48 -12.53 -16.83
C ALA A 340 -2.88 -13.31 -18.01
N ASP A 341 -3.69 -13.64 -19.01
CA ASP A 341 -3.23 -14.32 -20.22
C ASP A 341 -2.30 -13.42 -21.07
N ALA A 342 -2.58 -12.11 -21.13
CA ALA A 342 -1.67 -11.15 -21.76
C ALA A 342 -0.34 -11.02 -21.03
N ALA A 343 -0.34 -11.00 -19.69
CA ALA A 343 0.89 -11.06 -18.92
C ALA A 343 1.69 -12.35 -19.20
N LEU A 344 1.03 -13.52 -19.19
CA LEU A 344 1.69 -14.80 -19.47
C LEU A 344 2.33 -14.89 -20.85
N ALA A 345 1.76 -14.20 -21.86
CA ALA A 345 2.33 -14.15 -23.20
C ALA A 345 3.71 -13.47 -23.25
N GLU A 346 4.00 -12.60 -22.28
CA GLU A 346 5.29 -11.90 -22.15
C GLU A 346 6.31 -12.64 -21.28
N LEU A 347 5.93 -13.80 -20.71
CA LEU A 347 6.75 -14.59 -19.77
C LEU A 347 7.18 -15.93 -20.39
N PRO A 348 8.43 -16.04 -20.88
CA PRO A 348 8.94 -17.27 -21.47
C PRO A 348 8.90 -18.45 -20.49
N GLU A 349 8.50 -19.63 -20.94
CA GLU A 349 8.30 -20.79 -20.05
C GLU A 349 9.61 -21.33 -19.46
N SER A 350 10.75 -21.07 -20.10
CA SER A 350 12.06 -21.50 -19.61
C SER A 350 12.60 -20.67 -18.45
N THR A 351 12.08 -19.45 -18.24
CA THR A 351 12.54 -18.56 -17.16
C THR A 351 11.86 -18.91 -15.84
N GLU A 352 12.41 -18.41 -14.74
CA GLU A 352 11.85 -18.65 -13.43
C GLU A 352 10.53 -17.92 -13.23
N ILE A 353 10.48 -16.64 -13.58
CA ILE A 353 9.24 -15.86 -13.60
C ILE A 353 8.13 -16.52 -14.43
N GLY A 354 8.45 -17.13 -15.58
CA GLY A 354 7.47 -17.80 -16.43
C GLY A 354 6.92 -19.08 -15.84
N ARG A 355 7.77 -19.88 -15.16
CA ARG A 355 7.32 -21.07 -14.41
C ARG A 355 6.47 -20.68 -13.22
N ASN A 356 6.92 -19.71 -12.43
CA ASN A 356 6.22 -19.26 -11.23
C ASN A 356 4.88 -18.61 -11.57
N ALA A 357 4.79 -17.77 -12.61
CA ALA A 357 3.52 -17.15 -13.02
C ALA A 357 2.48 -18.19 -13.42
N ARG A 358 2.85 -19.18 -14.24
CA ARG A 358 1.96 -20.29 -14.63
C ARG A 358 1.56 -21.12 -13.41
N HIS A 359 2.49 -21.37 -12.49
CA HIS A 359 2.19 -22.12 -11.27
C HIS A 359 1.22 -21.37 -10.36
N ALA A 360 1.48 -20.09 -10.09
CA ALA A 360 0.66 -19.23 -9.24
C ALA A 360 -0.75 -19.06 -9.80
N LEU A 361 -0.90 -18.86 -11.12
CA LEU A 361 -2.21 -18.76 -11.77
C LEU A 361 -2.99 -20.09 -11.77
N ARG A 362 -2.31 -21.24 -11.86
CA ARG A 362 -2.98 -22.54 -11.65
C ARG A 362 -3.52 -22.68 -10.23
N LEU A 363 -2.76 -22.24 -9.22
CA LEU A 363 -3.22 -22.24 -7.82
C LEU A 363 -4.40 -21.28 -7.65
N ALA A 364 -4.33 -20.08 -8.22
CA ALA A 364 -5.40 -19.08 -8.15
C ALA A 364 -6.72 -19.59 -8.75
N ARG A 365 -6.66 -20.21 -9.94
CA ARG A 365 -7.85 -20.76 -10.63
C ARG A 365 -8.47 -21.94 -9.90
N ALA A 366 -7.72 -22.62 -9.03
CA ALA A 366 -8.20 -23.73 -8.22
C ALA A 366 -8.65 -23.30 -6.81
N SER A 367 -8.37 -22.05 -6.40
CA SER A 367 -8.72 -21.56 -5.08
C SER A 367 -10.17 -21.07 -5.04
N GLU A 368 -10.88 -21.38 -3.96
CA GLU A 368 -12.25 -20.90 -3.73
C GLU A 368 -12.27 -19.48 -3.13
N ASP A 369 -11.20 -19.12 -2.41
CA ASP A 369 -11.06 -17.88 -1.67
C ASP A 369 -9.67 -17.23 -1.91
N THR A 370 -9.63 -15.90 -1.93
CA THR A 370 -8.41 -15.12 -2.19
C THR A 370 -7.43 -15.24 -1.03
N PHE A 371 -7.92 -15.20 0.21
CA PHE A 371 -7.04 -15.28 1.39
C PHE A 371 -6.51 -16.70 1.60
N ALA A 372 -7.33 -17.72 1.30
CA ALA A 372 -6.90 -19.13 1.31
C ALA A 372 -5.74 -19.43 0.34
N LEU A 373 -5.51 -18.59 -0.67
CA LEU A 373 -4.39 -18.73 -1.60
C LEU A 373 -3.04 -18.29 -0.99
N VAL A 374 -3.06 -17.41 0.01
CA VAL A 374 -1.84 -16.86 0.67
C VAL A 374 -0.86 -17.96 1.12
N PRO A 375 -1.25 -18.96 1.94
CA PRO A 375 -0.31 -19.99 2.37
C PRO A 375 0.21 -20.86 1.22
N LEU A 376 -0.52 -20.97 0.10
CA LEU A 376 -0.04 -21.72 -1.06
C LEU A 376 1.03 -20.94 -1.81
N LEU A 377 0.82 -19.64 -2.03
CA LEU A 377 1.81 -18.77 -2.66
C LEU A 377 3.07 -18.64 -1.81
N GLU A 378 2.92 -18.46 -0.50
CA GLU A 378 4.04 -18.35 0.45
C GLU A 378 4.95 -19.59 0.41
N HIS A 379 4.39 -20.80 0.31
CA HIS A 379 5.18 -22.03 0.38
C HIS A 379 5.63 -22.57 -0.98
N GLN A 380 4.98 -22.17 -2.09
CA GLN A 380 5.23 -22.77 -3.42
C GLN A 380 5.81 -21.80 -4.44
N ILE A 381 5.72 -20.49 -4.20
CA ILE A 381 6.22 -19.44 -5.10
C ILE A 381 7.30 -18.61 -4.43
N VAL A 382 7.08 -18.21 -3.19
CA VAL A 382 7.97 -17.32 -2.44
C VAL A 382 9.12 -18.14 -1.84
N ASP A 383 10.35 -17.96 -2.32
CA ASP A 383 11.52 -18.71 -1.82
C ASP A 383 12.21 -17.97 -0.65
N HIS A 384 12.53 -18.72 0.41
CA HIS A 384 13.23 -18.23 1.60
C HIS A 384 14.72 -18.54 1.61
N VAL A 385 15.28 -19.14 0.54
CA VAL A 385 16.72 -19.46 0.44
C VAL A 385 17.61 -18.22 0.41
N TYR A 386 17.15 -17.12 -0.19
CA TYR A 386 17.91 -15.86 -0.28
C TYR A 386 17.12 -14.67 0.27
N SER A 387 17.75 -13.79 1.04
CA SER A 387 17.10 -12.64 1.68
C SER A 387 16.87 -11.48 0.68
N TYR A 388 15.90 -11.67 -0.22
CA TYR A 388 15.65 -10.73 -1.32
C TYR A 388 14.18 -10.72 -1.77
N GLY A 389 13.34 -9.99 -1.02
CA GLY A 389 11.89 -9.98 -1.18
C GLY A 389 11.30 -9.20 -2.36
N ILE A 390 12.12 -8.83 -3.34
CA ILE A 390 11.73 -8.00 -4.50
C ILE A 390 12.09 -8.67 -5.83
N ALA A 391 12.27 -9.99 -5.84
CA ALA A 391 12.51 -10.73 -7.08
C ALA A 391 11.25 -10.69 -7.96
N ALA A 392 11.37 -10.22 -9.20
CA ALA A 392 10.25 -10.16 -10.14
C ALA A 392 9.63 -11.54 -10.41
N ALA A 393 10.46 -12.59 -10.32
CA ALA A 393 10.04 -13.99 -10.44
C ALA A 393 9.10 -14.47 -9.32
N GLU A 394 8.88 -13.68 -8.27
CA GLU A 394 7.95 -13.96 -7.19
C GLU A 394 6.83 -12.92 -7.13
N THR A 395 7.18 -11.63 -7.17
CA THR A 395 6.22 -10.54 -6.95
C THR A 395 5.19 -10.42 -8.07
N VAL A 396 5.60 -10.56 -9.34
CA VAL A 396 4.70 -10.53 -10.50
C VAL A 396 3.75 -11.74 -10.51
N PRO A 397 4.21 -13.00 -10.36
CA PRO A 397 3.33 -14.16 -10.18
C PRO A 397 2.31 -14.02 -9.06
N VAL A 398 2.74 -13.55 -7.89
CA VAL A 398 1.86 -13.34 -6.73
C VAL A 398 0.79 -12.30 -7.05
N ALA A 399 1.17 -11.15 -7.62
CA ALA A 399 0.24 -10.09 -7.96
C ALA A 399 -0.83 -10.55 -8.97
N LEU A 400 -0.41 -11.27 -10.03
CA LEU A 400 -1.33 -11.82 -11.04
C LEU A 400 -2.27 -12.87 -10.43
N ALA A 401 -1.76 -13.77 -9.59
CA ALA A 401 -2.54 -14.81 -8.95
C ALA A 401 -3.60 -14.25 -8.00
N LEU A 402 -3.23 -13.28 -7.16
CA LEU A 402 -4.16 -12.66 -6.21
C LEU A 402 -5.20 -11.78 -6.89
N ALA A 403 -4.82 -11.03 -7.94
CA ALA A 403 -5.79 -10.30 -8.75
C ALA A 403 -6.80 -11.25 -9.42
N THR A 404 -6.31 -12.39 -9.94
CA THR A 404 -7.15 -13.43 -10.58
C THR A 404 -8.10 -14.08 -9.57
N ALA A 405 -7.60 -14.53 -8.42
CA ALA A 405 -8.42 -15.14 -7.37
C ALA A 405 -9.50 -14.17 -6.83
N ALA A 406 -9.13 -12.90 -6.65
CA ALA A 406 -10.05 -11.84 -6.27
C ALA A 406 -11.04 -11.44 -7.38
N ARG A 407 -10.91 -11.99 -8.59
CA ARG A 407 -11.66 -11.59 -9.80
C ARG A 407 -11.64 -10.08 -10.01
N GLY A 408 -10.46 -9.46 -9.88
CA GLY A 408 -10.27 -8.01 -10.05
C GLY A 408 -10.70 -7.15 -8.86
N ARG A 409 -11.18 -7.71 -7.74
CA ARG A 409 -11.62 -6.93 -6.57
C ARG A 409 -10.43 -6.49 -5.72
N ILE A 410 -10.13 -5.19 -5.74
CA ILE A 410 -9.00 -4.61 -5.01
C ILE A 410 -9.06 -4.85 -3.50
N ALA A 411 -10.26 -4.77 -2.90
CA ALA A 411 -10.48 -4.97 -1.47
C ALA A 411 -10.14 -6.39 -0.97
N GLU A 412 -10.02 -7.36 -1.88
CA GLU A 412 -9.57 -8.73 -1.55
C GLU A 412 -8.12 -8.96 -1.96
N ALA A 413 -7.71 -8.50 -3.14
CA ALA A 413 -6.36 -8.74 -3.67
C ALA A 413 -5.26 -8.06 -2.87
N VAL A 414 -5.43 -6.78 -2.52
CA VAL A 414 -4.38 -6.00 -1.84
C VAL A 414 -4.12 -6.51 -0.42
N PRO A 415 -5.13 -6.74 0.45
CA PRO A 415 -4.88 -7.26 1.79
C PRO A 415 -4.25 -8.66 1.76
N ALA A 416 -4.68 -9.54 0.85
CA ALA A 416 -4.08 -10.86 0.70
C ALA A 416 -2.61 -10.79 0.27
N ALA A 417 -2.27 -9.87 -0.65
CA ALA A 417 -0.89 -9.65 -1.06
C ALA A 417 -0.03 -9.10 0.09
N ALA A 418 -0.58 -8.20 0.90
CA ALA A 418 0.14 -7.60 2.04
C ALA A 418 0.48 -8.64 3.13
N CYS A 419 -0.26 -9.75 3.22
CA CYS A 419 0.04 -10.85 4.14
C CYS A 419 1.26 -11.69 3.72
N LEU A 420 1.69 -11.62 2.46
CA LEU A 420 2.90 -12.29 1.98
C LEU A 420 4.12 -11.42 2.30
N SER A 421 4.52 -11.43 3.58
CA SER A 421 5.48 -10.49 4.17
C SER A 421 6.78 -10.33 3.38
N ARG A 422 7.29 -11.38 2.75
CA ARG A 422 8.53 -11.32 1.97
C ARG A 422 8.39 -10.45 0.72
N VAL A 423 7.28 -10.57 0.00
CA VAL A 423 6.99 -9.86 -1.26
C VAL A 423 6.11 -8.62 -1.07
N ALA A 424 5.87 -8.23 0.19
CA ALA A 424 4.94 -7.17 0.56
C ALA A 424 5.36 -5.76 0.14
N ASP A 425 6.57 -5.56 -0.40
CA ASP A 425 6.98 -4.26 -0.95
C ASP A 425 6.18 -3.97 -2.23
N SER A 426 6.34 -4.82 -3.25
CA SER A 426 5.77 -4.58 -4.58
C SER A 426 4.60 -5.47 -4.98
N ALA A 427 4.46 -6.70 -4.46
CA ALA A 427 3.35 -7.56 -4.87
C ALA A 427 1.97 -6.91 -4.60
N PRO A 428 1.73 -6.25 -3.43
CA PRO A 428 0.50 -5.51 -3.19
C PRO A 428 0.34 -4.30 -4.11
N ALA A 429 1.42 -3.57 -4.40
CA ALA A 429 1.40 -2.42 -5.32
C ALA A 429 1.03 -2.85 -6.75
N LEU A 430 1.60 -3.94 -7.26
CA LEU A 430 1.30 -4.49 -8.58
C LEU A 430 -0.13 -5.05 -8.65
N ALA A 431 -0.59 -5.77 -7.62
CA ALA A 431 -1.96 -6.25 -7.52
C ALA A 431 -2.96 -5.09 -7.45
N GLY A 432 -2.63 -4.06 -6.67
CA GLY A 432 -3.42 -2.84 -6.54
C GLY A 432 -3.50 -2.06 -7.84
N ALA A 433 -2.40 -1.94 -8.59
CA ALA A 433 -2.39 -1.29 -9.91
C ALA A 433 -3.36 -2.00 -10.88
N LEU A 434 -3.25 -3.33 -10.99
CA LEU A 434 -4.09 -4.14 -11.89
C LEU A 434 -5.56 -4.10 -11.48
N THR A 435 -5.88 -4.42 -10.22
CA THR A 435 -7.26 -4.44 -9.73
C THR A 435 -7.89 -3.05 -9.67
N GLY A 436 -7.09 -2.02 -9.38
CA GLY A 436 -7.49 -0.62 -9.47
C GLY A 436 -7.82 -0.19 -10.90
N ALA A 437 -7.02 -0.58 -11.89
CA ALA A 437 -7.33 -0.33 -13.31
C ALA A 437 -8.60 -1.06 -13.77
N LEU A 438 -8.81 -2.30 -13.31
CA LEU A 438 -9.98 -3.12 -13.60
C LEU A 438 -11.27 -2.54 -12.99
N GLY A 439 -11.22 -2.09 -11.73
CA GLY A 439 -12.36 -1.51 -11.01
C GLY A 439 -12.60 -0.02 -11.26
N GLY A 440 -11.57 0.72 -11.68
CA GLY A 440 -11.58 2.17 -11.77
C GLY A 440 -11.58 2.88 -10.41
N GLY A 441 -11.48 4.21 -10.42
CA GLY A 441 -11.38 5.01 -9.19
C GLY A 441 -12.50 4.78 -8.18
N ALA A 442 -13.73 4.51 -8.64
CA ALA A 442 -14.87 4.23 -7.76
C ALA A 442 -14.75 2.91 -6.98
N ALA A 443 -13.88 1.99 -7.41
CA ALA A 443 -13.63 0.74 -6.68
C ALA A 443 -12.67 0.93 -5.50
N ILE A 444 -11.97 2.07 -5.40
CA ILE A 444 -11.05 2.36 -4.31
C ILE A 444 -11.85 2.84 -3.08
N PRO A 445 -11.73 2.16 -1.91
CA PRO A 445 -12.38 2.62 -0.69
C PRO A 445 -12.00 4.06 -0.33
N ALA A 446 -12.96 4.85 0.18
CA ALA A 446 -12.74 6.26 0.51
C ALA A 446 -11.58 6.46 1.50
N SER A 447 -11.48 5.63 2.54
CA SER A 447 -10.38 5.70 3.51
C SER A 447 -9.01 5.42 2.89
N TRP A 448 -8.94 4.54 1.88
CA TRP A 448 -7.69 4.25 1.18
C TRP A 448 -7.31 5.39 0.25
N ARG A 449 -8.31 5.94 -0.46
CA ARG A 449 -8.13 7.14 -1.27
C ARG A 449 -7.58 8.29 -0.44
N ASP A 450 -8.18 8.59 0.70
CA ASP A 450 -7.76 9.71 1.55
C ASP A 450 -6.35 9.52 2.10
N ALA A 451 -6.00 8.30 2.52
CA ALA A 451 -4.66 7.99 3.02
C ALA A 451 -3.58 7.94 1.93
N CYS A 452 -3.95 7.55 0.70
CA CYS A 452 -2.99 7.19 -0.35
C CYS A 452 -2.91 8.19 -1.50
N ARG A 453 -3.69 9.27 -1.49
CA ARG A 453 -3.76 10.26 -2.58
C ARG A 453 -2.49 11.08 -2.78
N ILE A 454 -1.76 11.38 -1.72
CA ILE A 454 -0.65 12.35 -1.73
C ILE A 454 0.69 11.65 -1.55
N LEU A 455 1.63 11.89 -2.48
CA LEU A 455 2.99 11.34 -2.40
C LEU A 455 3.82 11.98 -1.28
N SER A 456 4.61 11.15 -0.60
CA SER A 456 5.39 11.55 0.58
C SER A 456 6.73 12.23 0.26
N GLY A 457 7.29 11.96 -0.93
CA GLY A 457 8.65 12.35 -1.31
C GLY A 457 9.74 11.65 -0.48
N CYS A 458 9.52 10.40 -0.11
CA CYS A 458 10.46 9.61 0.70
C CYS A 458 11.58 8.94 -0.11
N ALA A 459 11.38 8.78 -1.42
CA ALA A 459 12.34 8.28 -2.40
C ALA A 459 12.78 9.38 -3.37
N LEU A 460 11.82 10.14 -3.91
CA LEU A 460 12.03 11.24 -4.85
C LEU A 460 11.51 12.54 -4.23
N PRO A 461 12.36 13.32 -3.52
CA PRO A 461 11.92 14.50 -2.76
C PRO A 461 11.16 15.54 -3.59
N ARG A 462 11.47 15.66 -4.88
CA ARG A 462 10.79 16.56 -5.83
C ARG A 462 9.32 16.22 -6.09
N LEU A 463 8.87 15.01 -5.74
CA LEU A 463 7.49 14.54 -5.87
C LEU A 463 6.68 14.69 -4.56
N THR A 464 7.25 15.33 -3.53
CA THR A 464 6.54 15.60 -2.28
C THR A 464 5.26 16.39 -2.57
N GLY A 465 4.11 15.91 -2.09
CA GLY A 465 2.84 16.61 -2.22
C GLY A 465 2.14 16.43 -3.57
N THR A 466 2.66 15.61 -4.47
CA THR A 466 1.98 15.28 -5.73
C THR A 466 0.64 14.59 -5.45
N ASP A 467 -0.44 15.11 -6.04
CA ASP A 467 -1.78 14.56 -5.98
C ASP A 467 -1.99 13.54 -7.11
N LEU A 468 -2.17 12.26 -6.74
CA LEU A 468 -2.34 11.17 -7.69
C LEU A 468 -3.65 11.25 -8.48
N ILE A 469 -4.69 11.89 -7.94
CA ILE A 469 -5.93 12.12 -8.70
C ILE A 469 -5.68 13.17 -9.78
N GLY A 470 -5.04 14.29 -9.41
CA GLY A 470 -4.65 15.31 -10.39
C GLY A 470 -3.69 14.78 -11.45
N LEU A 471 -2.76 13.89 -11.07
CA LEU A 471 -1.88 13.21 -12.01
C LEU A 471 -2.65 12.30 -12.97
N ALA A 472 -3.65 11.56 -12.47
CA ALA A 472 -4.53 10.76 -13.32
C ALA A 472 -5.30 11.61 -14.33
N ASP A 473 -5.88 12.73 -13.89
CA ASP A 473 -6.62 13.65 -14.75
C ASP A 473 -5.72 14.20 -15.88
N LEU A 474 -4.45 14.53 -15.57
CA LEU A 474 -3.47 14.97 -16.57
C LEU A 474 -3.12 13.87 -17.58
N LEU A 475 -2.95 12.63 -17.11
CA LEU A 475 -2.67 11.48 -17.97
C LEU A 475 -3.87 11.15 -18.88
N GLU A 476 -5.10 11.21 -18.36
CA GLU A 476 -6.33 11.02 -19.14
C GLU A 476 -6.48 12.09 -20.23
N ALA A 477 -6.10 13.34 -19.94
CA ALA A 477 -6.13 14.43 -20.90
C ALA A 477 -5.01 14.39 -21.95
N THR A 478 -4.00 13.53 -21.75
CA THR A 478 -2.86 13.42 -22.66
C THR A 478 -3.26 12.69 -23.94
N GLU A 479 -2.90 13.23 -25.12
CA GLU A 479 -3.19 12.60 -26.43
C GLU A 479 -2.59 11.19 -26.60
N LEU A 480 -1.69 10.80 -25.70
CA LEU A 480 -1.14 9.46 -25.64
C LEU A 480 -2.09 8.44 -25.01
N ALA A 481 -3.14 8.85 -24.31
CA ALA A 481 -4.11 7.94 -23.72
C ALA A 481 -5.33 7.69 -24.62
N THR A 482 -5.50 8.48 -25.68
CA THR A 482 -6.62 8.34 -26.64
C THR A 482 -6.31 7.26 -27.69
N PRO A 483 -7.16 6.21 -27.83
CA PRO A 483 -7.07 5.28 -28.95
C PRO A 483 -7.17 6.03 -30.27
N GLU A 484 -6.34 5.69 -31.26
CA GLU A 484 -6.56 6.18 -32.63
C GLU A 484 -7.95 5.73 -33.07
N GLY A 485 -8.78 6.69 -33.49
CA GLY A 485 -10.18 6.47 -33.86
C GLY A 485 -10.37 5.68 -35.15
#